data_AF-A0A934S8J0-F1
#
_entry.id   AF-A0A934S8J0-F1
#
_cell.length_a   1.000
_cell.length_b   1.000
_cell.length_c   1.000
_cell.angle_alpha   90.00
_cell.angle_beta   90.00
_cell.angle_gamma   90.00
#
_symmetry.space_group_name_H-M   'P 1'
#
loop_
_entity.id
_entity.type
_entity.pdbx_description
1 polymer ?
#
loop_
_entity_poly.entity_id
_entity_poly.type
_entity_poly.pdbx_seq_one_letter_code
_entity_poly.pdbx_strand_id
1 'polypeptide(L)'
;MKIALLPLAAAAFVLQSCATDSPLMLDTSRFPVAKVETKTFKKGQPTSEDSIFPQVAAQDFTRITGQWSPKGATAYTETGTYYGATKYHWWSVEVFLTAPERARKAIESASDGYKADLGSATNASARIYPRFERKEFDWGDAVSFFVQYQNDNTNYVPNNGMLTYEVHGLTRDGRYVTASFGVTHPELVEFGPEVRDYRDGDPADPGSAMRRDPHYRLVETAPPDAFEPSLAEIDAFLNTLKINQR
;
A
#
# COMPACT_ATOMS: atom_id res chain seq x y z
N MET A 1 11.69 42.79 -24.88
CA MET A 1 12.29 41.44 -24.76
C MET A 1 11.21 40.50 -24.25
N LYS A 2 10.59 39.70 -25.13
CA LYS A 2 9.49 38.77 -24.77
C LYS A 2 10.12 37.40 -24.54
N ILE A 3 10.09 36.92 -23.30
CA ILE A 3 10.49 35.55 -22.96
C ILE A 3 9.27 34.67 -23.23
N ALA A 4 9.36 33.83 -24.26
CA ALA A 4 8.35 32.83 -24.55
C ALA A 4 8.55 31.64 -23.60
N LEU A 5 7.58 31.38 -22.72
CA LEU A 5 7.50 30.14 -21.96
C LEU A 5 7.08 29.01 -22.91
N LEU A 6 7.97 28.07 -23.14
CA LEU A 6 7.66 26.81 -23.82
C LEU A 6 6.87 25.91 -22.87
N PRO A 7 5.84 25.19 -23.36
CA PRO A 7 5.08 24.24 -22.54
C PRO A 7 5.96 23.03 -22.20
N LEU A 8 5.93 22.62 -20.92
CA LEU A 8 6.47 21.34 -20.45
C LEU A 8 5.75 20.20 -21.18
N ALA A 9 6.45 19.49 -22.06
CA ALA A 9 5.97 18.23 -22.61
C ALA A 9 6.01 17.16 -21.52
N ALA A 10 4.88 16.46 -21.30
CA ALA A 10 4.83 15.27 -20.47
C ALA A 10 5.74 14.20 -21.11
N ALA A 11 6.88 13.93 -20.49
CA ALA A 11 7.76 12.86 -20.91
C ALA A 11 7.09 11.51 -20.57
N ALA A 12 6.64 10.78 -21.59
CA ALA A 12 6.35 9.37 -21.45
C ALA A 12 7.68 8.65 -21.18
N PHE A 13 7.92 8.29 -19.92
CA PHE A 13 9.03 7.42 -19.56
C PHE A 13 8.76 6.02 -20.13
N VAL A 14 9.33 5.75 -21.31
CA VAL A 14 9.47 4.38 -21.80
C VAL A 14 10.66 3.79 -21.05
N LEU A 15 10.37 3.08 -19.95
CA LEU A 15 11.34 2.22 -19.30
C LEU A 15 11.75 1.15 -20.32
N GLN A 16 12.97 1.27 -20.84
CA GLN A 16 13.55 0.30 -21.74
C GLN A 16 13.94 -0.94 -20.93
N SER A 17 12.93 -1.78 -20.65
CA SER A 17 13.10 -3.13 -20.14
C SER A 17 13.68 -3.99 -21.26
N CYS A 18 14.90 -4.50 -21.08
CA CYS A 18 15.48 -5.53 -21.96
C CYS A 18 14.82 -6.92 -21.79
N ALA A 19 13.65 -7.02 -21.15
CA ALA A 19 12.86 -8.24 -21.05
C ALA A 19 11.44 -7.96 -21.56
N THR A 20 11.20 -8.29 -22.83
CA THR A 20 9.88 -8.23 -23.49
C THR A 20 8.81 -9.14 -22.85
N ASP A 21 9.20 -9.96 -21.87
CA ASP A 21 8.32 -10.90 -21.18
C ASP A 21 8.06 -10.51 -19.71
N SER A 22 8.07 -9.21 -19.38
CA SER A 22 7.67 -8.80 -18.03
C SER A 22 6.20 -9.19 -17.83
N PRO A 23 5.89 -10.08 -16.87
CA PRO A 23 4.55 -10.68 -16.73
C PRO A 23 3.49 -9.71 -16.17
N LEU A 24 3.89 -8.46 -15.93
CA LEU A 24 3.12 -7.47 -15.20
C LEU A 24 3.32 -6.10 -15.82
N MET A 25 2.22 -5.42 -16.15
CA MET A 25 2.24 -4.01 -16.56
C MET A 25 1.23 -3.21 -15.74
N LEU A 26 1.61 -1.99 -15.36
CA LEU A 26 0.76 -1.00 -14.70
C LEU A 26 0.81 0.30 -15.51
N ASP A 27 -0.34 0.93 -15.73
CA ASP A 27 -0.40 2.22 -16.39
C ASP A 27 -0.15 3.33 -15.36
N THR A 28 1.10 3.81 -15.33
CA THR A 28 1.51 4.90 -14.45
C THR A 28 1.22 6.28 -15.04
N SER A 29 0.61 6.40 -16.24
CA SER A 29 0.29 7.71 -16.82
C SER A 29 -0.78 8.47 -16.03
N ARG A 30 -1.61 7.74 -15.28
CA ARG A 30 -2.72 8.27 -14.48
C ARG A 30 -2.41 8.41 -13.00
N PHE A 31 -1.29 7.83 -12.55
CA PHE A 31 -0.86 7.89 -11.17
C PHE A 31 0.49 8.62 -11.15
N PRO A 32 0.59 9.79 -10.50
CA PRO A 32 1.84 10.55 -10.45
C PRO A 32 2.99 9.76 -9.80
N VAL A 33 3.77 9.05 -10.61
CA VAL A 33 4.88 8.23 -10.12
C VAL A 33 6.21 8.87 -10.48
N ALA A 34 7.05 9.11 -9.47
CA ALA A 34 8.40 9.65 -9.65
C ALA A 34 9.41 8.60 -10.11
N LYS A 35 9.24 7.35 -9.65
CA LYS A 35 10.14 6.22 -9.92
C LYS A 35 9.35 4.92 -9.90
N VAL A 36 9.63 4.03 -10.85
CA VAL A 36 9.05 2.68 -10.91
C VAL A 36 10.19 1.67 -11.04
N GLU A 37 10.17 0.63 -10.21
CA GLU A 37 11.06 -0.52 -10.34
C GLU A 37 10.24 -1.81 -10.36
N THR A 38 10.61 -2.72 -11.27
CA THR A 38 10.01 -4.06 -11.33
C THR A 38 11.08 -5.10 -11.03
N LYS A 39 10.84 -5.96 -10.02
CA LYS A 39 11.73 -7.06 -9.64
C LYS A 39 10.95 -8.35 -9.54
N THR A 40 11.54 -9.46 -9.97
CA THR A 40 10.96 -10.80 -9.80
C THR A 40 11.81 -11.59 -8.82
N PHE A 41 11.15 -12.19 -7.83
CA PHE A 41 11.77 -12.96 -6.78
C PHE A 41 11.38 -14.43 -6.94
N LYS A 42 12.37 -15.31 -6.78
CA LYS A 42 12.19 -16.75 -6.68
C LYS A 42 12.13 -17.18 -5.23
N LYS A 43 11.36 -18.23 -4.95
CA LYS A 43 11.32 -18.86 -3.62
C LYS A 43 12.73 -19.08 -3.07
N GLY A 44 12.96 -18.64 -1.84
CA GLY A 44 14.24 -18.74 -1.14
C GLY A 44 15.23 -17.60 -1.43
N GLN A 45 14.95 -16.70 -2.37
CA GLN A 45 15.78 -15.53 -2.60
C GLN A 45 15.52 -14.44 -1.54
N PRO A 46 16.54 -13.67 -1.14
CA PRO A 46 16.34 -12.47 -0.34
C PRO A 46 15.42 -11.47 -1.05
N THR A 47 14.46 -10.90 -0.33
CA THR A 47 13.53 -9.88 -0.84
C THR A 47 13.97 -8.45 -0.53
N SER A 48 15.11 -8.30 0.16
CA SER A 48 15.77 -7.05 0.51
C SER A 48 17.28 -7.26 0.44
N GLU A 49 17.97 -6.49 -0.40
CA GLU A 49 19.43 -6.60 -0.56
C GLU A 49 20.19 -6.00 0.64
N ASP A 50 19.59 -5.02 1.34
CA ASP A 50 20.25 -4.22 2.39
C ASP A 50 19.72 -4.48 3.82
N SER A 51 18.89 -5.50 4.04
CA SER A 51 18.37 -5.79 5.38
C SER A 51 19.36 -6.62 6.19
N ILE A 52 19.63 -6.18 7.43
CA ILE A 52 20.36 -6.96 8.43
C ILE A 52 19.61 -8.23 8.86
N PHE A 53 18.31 -8.30 8.57
CA PHE A 53 17.46 -9.49 8.71
C PHE A 53 16.81 -9.77 7.35
N PRO A 54 17.53 -10.44 6.42
CA PRO A 54 17.03 -10.64 5.07
C PRO A 54 15.76 -11.49 5.13
N GLN A 55 14.65 -10.91 4.70
CA GLN A 55 13.45 -11.67 4.45
C GLN A 55 13.69 -12.51 3.19
N VAL A 56 13.24 -13.77 3.20
CA VAL A 56 13.33 -14.65 2.05
C VAL A 56 11.95 -14.84 1.45
N ALA A 57 11.88 -14.86 0.12
CA ALA A 57 10.65 -15.07 -0.60
C ALA A 57 10.10 -16.46 -0.28
N ALA A 58 8.92 -16.52 0.34
CA ALA A 58 8.26 -17.80 0.65
C ALA A 58 7.78 -18.54 -0.62
N GLN A 59 7.57 -17.80 -1.70
CA GLN A 59 7.15 -18.28 -3.01
C GLN A 59 7.60 -17.32 -4.12
N ASP A 60 7.40 -17.70 -5.39
CA ASP A 60 7.69 -16.84 -6.54
C ASP A 60 6.70 -15.68 -6.64
N PHE A 61 7.20 -14.47 -6.85
CA PHE A 61 6.37 -13.28 -7.11
C PHE A 61 7.10 -12.22 -7.93
N THR A 62 6.32 -11.35 -8.56
CA THR A 62 6.81 -10.12 -9.20
C THR A 62 6.31 -8.92 -8.38
N ARG A 63 7.23 -8.02 -8.03
CA ARG A 63 6.94 -6.77 -7.32
C ARG A 63 7.18 -5.59 -8.25
N ILE A 64 6.22 -4.68 -8.32
CA ILE A 64 6.43 -3.32 -8.81
C ILE A 64 6.43 -2.41 -7.60
N THR A 65 7.46 -1.59 -7.46
CA THR A 65 7.49 -0.53 -6.46
C THR A 65 7.53 0.81 -7.14
N GLY A 66 7.04 1.82 -6.43
CA GLY A 66 7.27 3.18 -6.84
C GLY A 66 7.05 4.16 -5.72
N GLN A 67 7.17 5.42 -6.09
CA GLN A 67 6.95 6.53 -5.19
C GLN A 67 5.96 7.47 -5.83
N TRP A 68 4.84 7.71 -5.15
CA TRP A 68 3.89 8.71 -5.58
C TRP A 68 4.38 10.11 -5.19
N SER A 69 4.08 11.09 -6.04
CA SER A 69 4.45 12.48 -5.84
C SER A 69 3.31 13.38 -6.30
N PRO A 70 2.87 14.40 -5.53
CA PRO A 70 1.81 15.30 -5.96
C PRO A 70 2.17 15.94 -7.30
N LYS A 71 1.16 16.18 -8.14
CA LYS A 71 1.37 16.83 -9.43
C LYS A 71 2.03 18.21 -9.24
N GLY A 72 3.23 18.37 -9.77
CA GLY A 72 4.02 19.62 -9.66
C GLY A 72 4.99 19.66 -8.48
N ALA A 73 5.08 18.61 -7.66
CA ALA A 73 6.17 18.47 -6.71
C ALA A 73 7.49 18.23 -7.46
N THR A 74 8.52 19.01 -7.13
CA THR A 74 9.88 18.83 -7.67
C THR A 74 10.44 17.47 -7.27
N ALA A 75 11.03 16.75 -8.23
CA ALA A 75 11.69 15.46 -7.97
C ALA A 75 12.68 15.57 -6.81
N TYR A 76 12.63 14.59 -5.91
CA TYR A 76 13.39 14.60 -4.67
C TYR A 76 14.88 14.29 -4.88
N THR A 77 15.74 14.89 -4.06
CA THR A 77 17.17 14.58 -3.91
C THR A 77 17.38 13.84 -2.58
N GLU A 78 17.96 12.64 -2.61
CA GLU A 78 18.12 11.60 -1.56
C GLU A 78 18.68 12.01 -0.16
N THR A 79 18.78 13.29 0.18
CA THR A 79 19.42 13.75 1.41
C THR A 79 18.42 13.98 2.54
N GLY A 80 18.19 12.97 3.40
CA GLY A 80 17.94 13.23 4.84
C GLY A 80 16.78 12.50 5.55
N THR A 81 17.19 11.71 6.56
CA THR A 81 16.50 11.22 7.78
C THR A 81 15.23 10.36 7.66
N TYR A 82 15.40 9.09 8.06
CA TYR A 82 14.49 7.94 8.03
C TYR A 82 13.23 8.02 8.93
N TYR A 83 12.94 9.16 9.57
CA TYR A 83 11.83 9.27 10.55
C TYR A 83 11.08 10.62 10.54
N GLY A 84 11.25 11.48 9.53
CA GLY A 84 10.78 12.88 9.64
C GLY A 84 10.19 13.55 8.39
N ALA A 85 9.90 12.83 7.30
CA ALA A 85 9.32 13.47 6.12
C ALA A 85 8.26 12.59 5.45
N THR A 86 7.02 12.87 5.82
CA THR A 86 5.75 12.33 5.35
C THR A 86 5.30 12.91 4.01
N LYS A 87 6.26 13.05 3.10
CA LYS A 87 5.99 13.41 1.70
C LYS A 87 6.19 12.23 0.76
N TYR A 88 6.50 11.05 1.29
CA TYR A 88 6.80 9.87 0.51
C TYR A 88 5.71 8.84 0.64
N HIS A 89 4.82 8.87 -0.34
CA HIS A 89 3.80 7.85 -0.54
C HIS A 89 4.43 6.72 -1.34
N TRP A 90 5.31 5.95 -0.67
CA TRP A 90 5.84 4.72 -1.23
C TRP A 90 4.69 3.76 -1.48
N TRP A 91 4.79 3.02 -2.58
CA TRP A 91 3.83 1.98 -2.87
C TRP A 91 4.51 0.75 -3.45
N SER A 92 3.84 -0.38 -3.29
CA SER A 92 4.21 -1.63 -3.91
C SER A 92 2.96 -2.37 -4.40
N VAL A 93 3.14 -3.13 -5.48
CA VAL A 93 2.19 -4.13 -5.97
C VAL A 93 2.96 -5.43 -6.15
N GLU A 94 2.54 -6.49 -5.48
CA GLU A 94 3.11 -7.82 -5.59
C GLU A 94 2.09 -8.77 -6.19
N VAL A 95 2.53 -9.56 -7.16
CA VAL A 95 1.70 -10.61 -7.77
C VAL A 95 2.41 -11.94 -7.62
N PHE A 96 1.78 -12.82 -6.84
CA PHE A 96 2.26 -14.15 -6.54
C PHE A 96 1.64 -15.17 -7.50
N LEU A 97 2.44 -16.17 -7.92
CA LEU A 97 1.98 -17.17 -8.88
C LEU A 97 0.81 -18.02 -8.38
N THR A 98 0.74 -18.27 -7.08
CA THR A 98 -0.31 -19.08 -6.45
C THR A 98 -0.79 -18.36 -5.21
N ALA A 99 -2.11 -18.20 -5.08
CA ALA A 99 -2.68 -17.74 -3.83
C ALA A 99 -2.53 -18.79 -2.74
N PRO A 100 -1.95 -18.46 -1.57
CA PRO A 100 -2.00 -19.34 -0.41
C PRO A 100 -3.47 -19.66 -0.09
N GLU A 101 -3.79 -20.92 0.22
CA GLU A 101 -5.16 -21.34 0.52
C GLU A 101 -5.80 -20.48 1.61
N ARG A 102 -4.99 -20.07 2.60
CA ARG A 102 -5.38 -19.15 3.68
C ARG A 102 -5.82 -17.79 3.14
N ALA A 103 -5.05 -17.18 2.25
CA ALA A 103 -5.38 -15.88 1.65
C ALA A 103 -6.66 -15.97 0.82
N ARG A 104 -6.83 -17.07 0.06
CA ARG A 104 -8.05 -17.33 -0.70
C ARG A 104 -9.28 -17.37 0.21
N LYS A 105 -9.25 -18.21 1.26
CA LYS A 105 -10.35 -18.30 2.24
C LYS A 105 -10.59 -16.98 2.95
N ALA A 106 -9.53 -16.27 3.33
CA ALA A 106 -9.63 -14.98 3.98
C ALA A 106 -10.35 -13.97 3.08
N ILE A 107 -9.94 -13.83 1.81
CA ILE A 107 -10.67 -12.98 0.86
C ILE A 107 -12.10 -13.47 0.67
N GLU A 108 -12.36 -14.74 0.40
CA GLU A 108 -13.73 -15.23 0.16
C GLU A 108 -14.67 -14.99 1.37
N SER A 109 -14.17 -15.12 2.60
CA SER A 109 -15.00 -15.06 3.82
C SER A 109 -14.95 -13.72 4.58
N ALA A 110 -14.03 -12.81 4.24
CA ALA A 110 -13.82 -11.58 5.00
C ALA A 110 -15.07 -10.69 5.06
N SER A 111 -15.58 -10.47 6.27
CA SER A 111 -16.63 -9.49 6.56
C SER A 111 -16.09 -8.19 7.14
N ASP A 112 -14.88 -8.23 7.69
CA ASP A 112 -14.16 -7.12 8.31
C ASP A 112 -12.65 -7.43 8.32
N GLY A 113 -11.80 -6.41 8.47
CA GLY A 113 -10.34 -6.56 8.43
C GLY A 113 -9.73 -7.35 9.60
N TYR A 114 -10.44 -7.49 10.72
CA TYR A 114 -9.96 -8.25 11.89
C TYR A 114 -10.20 -9.75 11.76
N LYS A 115 -11.26 -10.15 11.04
CA LYS A 115 -11.57 -11.55 10.71
C LYS A 115 -11.00 -11.97 9.37
N ALA A 116 -10.70 -11.01 8.50
CA ALA A 116 -9.93 -11.24 7.31
C ALA A 116 -8.52 -11.63 7.79
N ASP A 117 -8.29 -12.94 7.90
CA ASP A 117 -7.02 -13.53 8.33
C ASP A 117 -5.93 -13.36 7.25
N LEU A 118 -5.77 -12.12 6.79
CA LEU A 118 -4.90 -11.64 5.71
C LEU A 118 -3.49 -11.35 6.22
N GLY A 119 -3.25 -11.49 7.52
CA GLY A 119 -1.92 -11.35 8.09
C GLY A 119 -1.02 -12.54 7.77
N SER A 120 0.19 -12.25 7.26
CA SER A 120 1.27 -13.23 7.26
C SER A 120 1.47 -13.76 8.69
N ALA A 121 1.64 -15.07 8.83
CA ALA A 121 1.71 -15.81 10.10
C ALA A 121 2.91 -15.44 11.01
N THR A 122 3.58 -14.31 10.79
CA THR A 122 4.79 -13.91 11.49
C THR A 122 4.45 -12.89 12.57
N ASN A 123 4.26 -13.39 13.79
CA ASN A 123 4.32 -12.71 15.09
C ASN A 123 3.80 -11.26 15.19
N ALA A 124 2.59 -11.17 15.72
CA ALA A 124 2.19 -10.26 16.81
C ALA A 124 2.65 -8.79 16.72
N SER A 125 1.83 -7.97 16.08
CA SER A 125 1.62 -6.61 16.53
C SER A 125 0.19 -6.18 16.25
N ALA A 126 -0.32 -5.26 17.07
CA ALA A 126 -1.65 -4.72 16.92
C ALA A 126 -1.78 -4.06 15.55
N ARG A 127 -2.66 -4.62 14.71
CA ARG A 127 -3.04 -4.03 13.44
C ARG A 127 -4.36 -3.34 13.64
N ILE A 128 -4.38 -2.04 13.39
CA ILE A 128 -5.64 -1.32 13.24
C ILE A 128 -6.15 -1.57 11.84
N TYR A 129 -7.41 -2.00 11.71
CA TYR A 129 -8.07 -2.18 10.41
C TYR A 129 -9.30 -1.27 10.29
N PRO A 130 -9.13 0.06 10.36
CA PRO A 130 -10.24 0.96 10.08
C PRO A 130 -10.59 0.86 8.60
N ARG A 131 -11.90 0.84 8.30
CA ARG A 131 -12.49 0.67 6.96
C ARG A 131 -12.12 -0.65 6.29
N PHE A 132 -13.14 -1.42 5.94
CA PHE A 132 -13.01 -2.62 5.14
C PHE A 132 -14.00 -2.55 4.00
N GLU A 133 -13.52 -2.69 2.76
CA GLU A 133 -14.35 -2.61 1.58
C GLU A 133 -14.09 -3.78 0.64
N ARG A 134 -15.17 -4.31 0.05
CA ARG A 134 -15.09 -5.25 -1.07
C ARG A 134 -14.89 -4.45 -2.34
N LYS A 135 -14.00 -4.92 -3.20
CA LYS A 135 -13.65 -4.28 -4.47
C LYS A 135 -13.71 -5.31 -5.60
N GLU A 136 -14.09 -4.84 -6.77
CA GLU A 136 -13.97 -5.59 -8.02
C GLU A 136 -13.07 -4.78 -8.95
N PHE A 137 -12.03 -5.42 -9.46
CA PHE A 137 -11.11 -4.85 -10.43
C PHE A 137 -11.19 -5.61 -11.75
N ASP A 138 -10.69 -4.99 -12.82
CA ASP A 138 -10.55 -5.59 -14.14
C ASP A 138 -9.76 -6.92 -14.11
N TRP A 139 -8.92 -7.15 -13.11
CA TRP A 139 -8.13 -8.38 -12.95
C TRP A 139 -8.77 -9.42 -12.00
N GLY A 140 -9.72 -9.04 -11.13
CA GLY A 140 -10.38 -9.97 -10.20
C GLY A 140 -10.99 -9.31 -8.96
N ASP A 141 -11.29 -10.14 -7.95
CA ASP A 141 -11.95 -9.71 -6.71
C ASP A 141 -10.93 -9.34 -5.65
N ALA A 142 -11.26 -8.34 -4.82
CA ALA A 142 -10.37 -7.86 -3.79
C ALA A 142 -11.09 -7.33 -2.55
N VAL A 143 -10.30 -7.08 -1.52
CA VAL A 143 -10.66 -6.34 -0.33
C VAL A 143 -9.65 -5.23 -0.11
N SER A 144 -10.10 -4.08 0.39
CA SER A 144 -9.23 -3.00 0.79
C SER A 144 -9.47 -2.57 2.22
N PHE A 145 -8.42 -2.10 2.87
CA PHE A 145 -8.43 -1.65 4.26
C PHE A 145 -7.24 -0.76 4.57
N PHE A 146 -7.33 0.01 5.64
CA PHE A 146 -6.15 0.65 6.21
C PHE A 146 -5.45 -0.31 7.18
N VAL A 147 -4.13 -0.23 7.24
CA VAL A 147 -3.30 -0.91 8.22
C VAL A 147 -2.25 0.04 8.77
N GLN A 148 -1.89 -0.20 10.03
CA GLN A 148 -0.73 0.40 10.65
C GLN A 148 0.12 -0.72 11.23
N TYR A 149 1.37 -0.83 10.77
CA TYR A 149 2.32 -1.80 11.29
C TYR A 149 3.01 -1.23 12.53
N GLN A 150 2.90 -1.95 13.64
CA GLN A 150 3.59 -1.61 14.89
C GLN A 150 4.62 -2.70 15.19
N ASN A 151 5.71 -2.36 15.88
CA ASN A 151 6.72 -3.33 16.29
C ASN A 151 6.74 -3.54 17.82
N ASP A 152 5.85 -2.85 18.53
CA ASP A 152 5.67 -2.91 19.98
C ASP A 152 4.22 -3.27 20.33
N ASN A 153 3.96 -3.47 21.63
CA ASN A 153 2.61 -3.76 22.16
C ASN A 153 1.79 -2.47 22.38
N THR A 154 2.10 -1.39 21.65
CA THR A 154 1.30 -0.16 21.73
C THR A 154 0.10 -0.30 20.81
N ASN A 155 -0.93 0.49 21.06
CA ASN A 155 -2.07 0.63 20.15
C ASN A 155 -2.18 2.09 19.76
N TYR A 156 -1.24 2.57 18.95
CA TYR A 156 -1.33 3.94 18.46
C TYR A 156 -2.58 4.14 17.62
N VAL A 157 -3.27 5.26 17.83
CA VAL A 157 -4.29 5.74 16.91
C VAL A 157 -3.69 5.93 15.50
N PRO A 158 -4.51 5.90 14.43
CA PRO A 158 -4.00 6.20 13.10
C PRO A 158 -3.23 7.52 13.06
N ASN A 159 -2.09 7.52 12.37
CA ASN A 159 -1.24 8.69 12.17
C ASN A 159 -0.54 8.62 10.80
N ASN A 160 -0.14 9.77 10.27
CA ASN A 160 0.40 9.90 8.92
C ASN A 160 1.78 9.23 8.74
N GLY A 161 2.51 8.95 9.82
CA GLY A 161 3.83 8.33 9.74
C GLY A 161 3.80 6.82 9.46
N MET A 162 2.65 6.16 9.67
CA MET A 162 2.53 4.70 9.53
C MET A 162 1.24 4.24 8.84
N LEU A 163 0.35 5.16 8.47
CA LEU A 163 -0.92 4.81 7.82
C LEU A 163 -0.67 4.29 6.40
N THR A 164 -1.16 3.09 6.16
CA THR A 164 -1.02 2.40 4.87
C THR A 164 -2.40 1.97 4.39
N TYR A 165 -2.74 2.25 3.13
CA TYR A 165 -3.89 1.66 2.46
C TYR A 165 -3.43 0.39 1.73
N GLU A 166 -4.06 -0.74 2.03
CA GLU A 166 -3.75 -2.02 1.41
C GLU A 166 -4.93 -2.58 0.62
N VAL A 167 -4.58 -3.27 -0.47
CA VAL A 167 -5.53 -4.01 -1.31
C VAL A 167 -5.01 -5.43 -1.46
N HIS A 168 -5.84 -6.41 -1.08
CA HIS A 168 -5.52 -7.83 -1.18
C HIS A 168 -6.59 -8.48 -2.07
N GLY A 169 -6.16 -9.18 -3.11
CA GLY A 169 -7.09 -9.71 -4.12
C GLY A 169 -6.66 -11.02 -4.75
N LEU A 170 -7.63 -11.64 -5.41
CA LEU A 170 -7.46 -12.84 -6.23
C LEU A 170 -7.77 -12.47 -7.66
N THR A 171 -6.87 -12.85 -8.56
CA THR A 171 -7.15 -12.75 -9.99
C THR A 171 -8.11 -13.86 -10.41
N ARG A 172 -8.75 -13.69 -11.57
CA ARG A 172 -9.63 -14.73 -12.14
C ARG A 172 -8.92 -16.05 -12.43
N ASP A 173 -7.60 -16.02 -12.63
CA ASP A 173 -6.75 -17.22 -12.80
C ASP A 173 -6.14 -17.73 -11.48
N GLY A 174 -6.57 -17.22 -10.32
CA GLY A 174 -6.19 -17.75 -9.00
C GLY A 174 -4.84 -17.27 -8.45
N ARG A 175 -4.24 -16.24 -9.05
CA ARG A 175 -3.05 -15.57 -8.52
C ARG A 175 -3.45 -14.63 -7.39
N TYR A 176 -2.50 -14.36 -6.51
CA TYR A 176 -2.70 -13.44 -5.39
C TYR A 176 -2.04 -12.10 -5.68
N VAL A 177 -2.77 -11.03 -5.46
CA VAL A 177 -2.31 -9.66 -5.61
C VAL A 177 -2.33 -9.00 -4.25
N THR A 178 -1.21 -8.41 -3.83
CA THR A 178 -1.18 -7.47 -2.71
C THR A 178 -0.70 -6.13 -3.22
N ALA A 179 -1.31 -5.06 -2.73
CA ALA A 179 -0.84 -3.72 -2.97
C ALA A 179 -0.83 -2.94 -1.66
N SER A 180 0.16 -2.07 -1.50
CA SER A 180 0.40 -1.31 -0.29
C SER A 180 0.77 0.11 -0.68
N PHE A 181 0.09 1.10 -0.11
CA PHE A 181 0.27 2.52 -0.40
C PHE A 181 0.38 3.29 0.91
N GLY A 182 1.49 4.01 1.11
CA GLY A 182 1.54 5.04 2.15
C GLY A 182 0.55 6.16 1.81
N VAL A 183 -0.28 6.55 2.76
CA VAL A 183 -1.34 7.55 2.59
C VAL A 183 -1.40 8.45 3.80
N THR A 184 -1.77 9.71 3.61
CA THR A 184 -1.92 10.69 4.68
C THR A 184 -3.32 11.30 4.66
N HIS A 185 -3.70 11.91 5.78
CA HIS A 185 -4.91 12.71 5.92
C HIS A 185 -4.54 14.01 6.65
N PRO A 186 -5.03 15.18 6.21
CA PRO A 186 -4.60 16.49 6.74
C PRO A 186 -4.91 16.72 8.23
N GLU A 187 -5.93 16.04 8.76
CA GLU A 187 -6.29 16.10 10.19
C GLU A 187 -5.54 15.08 11.08
N LEU A 188 -4.76 14.16 10.49
CA LEU A 188 -3.96 13.25 11.27
C LEU A 188 -2.61 13.87 11.60
N VAL A 189 -2.16 13.67 12.84
CA VAL A 189 -0.82 14.07 13.26
C VAL A 189 0.23 13.16 12.64
N GLU A 190 1.45 13.68 12.55
CA GLU A 190 2.61 12.86 12.24
C GLU A 190 3.02 11.95 13.38
N PHE A 191 3.79 10.91 13.05
CA PHE A 191 4.36 10.05 14.07
C PHE A 191 5.25 10.88 15.03
N GLY A 192 5.01 10.75 16.33
CA GLY A 192 5.67 11.57 17.33
C GLY A 192 5.00 11.52 18.69
N PRO A 193 5.43 12.37 19.65
CA PRO A 193 4.94 12.35 21.03
C PRO A 193 3.45 12.73 21.17
N GLU A 194 2.84 13.29 20.12
CA GLU A 194 1.41 13.64 20.09
C GLU A 194 0.51 12.46 19.70
N VAL A 195 1.08 11.37 19.19
CA VAL A 195 0.32 10.16 18.84
C VAL A 195 -0.16 9.48 20.11
N ARG A 196 -1.48 9.39 20.25
CA ARG A 196 -2.13 8.72 21.39
C ARG A 196 -1.94 7.20 21.29
N ASP A 197 -1.72 6.57 22.44
CA ASP A 197 -1.50 5.13 22.59
C ASP A 197 -2.53 4.55 23.57
N TYR A 198 -3.18 3.45 23.17
CA TYR A 198 -4.17 2.72 23.97
C TYR A 198 -3.66 1.32 24.36
N ARG A 199 -2.57 1.24 25.12
CA ARG A 199 -1.88 -0.02 25.52
C ARG A 199 -2.77 -1.16 26.01
N ASP A 200 -3.89 -0.85 26.64
CA ASP A 200 -4.80 -1.85 27.25
C ASP A 200 -6.05 -2.15 26.42
N GLY A 201 -6.21 -1.54 25.23
CA GLY A 201 -7.37 -1.75 24.37
C GLY A 201 -7.17 -2.88 23.37
N ASP A 202 -8.10 -3.84 23.31
CA ASP A 202 -8.16 -4.75 22.16
C ASP A 202 -8.69 -3.98 20.93
N PRO A 203 -7.90 -3.73 19.88
CA PRO A 203 -8.37 -3.03 18.70
C PRO A 203 -9.48 -3.80 17.95
N ALA A 204 -9.59 -5.11 18.17
CA ALA A 204 -10.66 -5.93 17.61
C ALA A 204 -12.01 -5.73 18.34
N ASP A 205 -11.99 -5.27 19.59
CA ASP A 205 -13.22 -4.96 20.35
C ASP A 205 -13.89 -3.68 19.80
N PRO A 206 -15.13 -3.77 19.26
CA PRO A 206 -15.94 -2.61 18.87
C PRO A 206 -16.10 -1.56 19.98
N GLY A 207 -16.04 -1.99 21.24
CA GLY A 207 -16.14 -1.18 22.46
C GLY A 207 -14.81 -0.66 22.99
N SER A 208 -13.69 -0.83 22.28
CA SER A 208 -12.40 -0.31 22.74
C SER A 208 -12.35 1.22 22.73
N ALA A 209 -11.54 1.80 23.62
CA ALA A 209 -11.32 3.24 23.66
C ALA A 209 -10.70 3.77 22.36
N MET A 210 -9.83 2.98 21.71
CA MET A 210 -9.21 3.32 20.44
C MET A 210 -10.25 3.48 19.32
N ARG A 211 -11.25 2.60 19.20
CA ARG A 211 -12.31 2.75 18.19
C ARG A 211 -13.25 3.93 18.45
N ARG A 212 -13.25 4.48 19.66
CA ARG A 212 -13.96 5.74 19.97
C ARG A 212 -13.09 6.98 19.73
N ASP A 213 -11.80 6.82 19.47
CA ASP A 213 -10.91 7.95 19.21
C ASP A 213 -11.35 8.68 17.94
N PRO A 214 -11.39 10.03 17.96
CA PRO A 214 -11.77 10.82 16.78
C PRO A 214 -10.93 10.51 15.55
N HIS A 215 -9.62 10.26 15.68
CA HIS A 215 -8.74 9.95 14.53
C HIS A 215 -8.99 8.55 13.98
N TYR A 216 -9.38 7.59 14.83
CA TYR A 216 -9.80 6.29 14.36
C TYR A 216 -11.09 6.39 13.54
N ARG A 217 -12.09 7.09 14.07
CA ARG A 217 -13.37 7.32 13.38
C ARG A 217 -13.21 8.14 12.11
N LEU A 218 -12.30 9.10 12.11
CA LEU A 218 -11.93 9.84 10.93
C LEU A 218 -11.47 8.90 9.82
N VAL A 219 -10.47 8.03 10.07
CA VAL A 219 -10.00 7.09 9.03
C VAL A 219 -11.10 6.11 8.59
N GLU A 220 -11.94 5.67 9.52
CA GLU A 220 -13.07 4.77 9.22
C GLU A 220 -14.12 5.42 8.29
N THR A 221 -14.37 6.72 8.43
CA THR A 221 -15.53 7.41 7.82
C THR A 221 -15.19 8.49 6.79
N ALA A 222 -13.96 9.00 6.75
CA ALA A 222 -13.53 10.08 5.84
C ALA A 222 -13.69 9.67 4.36
N PRO A 223 -14.21 10.51 3.46
CA PRO A 223 -14.44 10.09 2.09
C PRO A 223 -13.12 9.73 1.36
N PRO A 224 -13.15 8.90 0.31
CA PRO A 224 -11.94 8.44 -0.41
C PRO A 224 -10.98 9.55 -0.88
N ASP A 225 -11.52 10.74 -1.16
CA ASP A 225 -10.80 11.94 -1.62
C ASP A 225 -10.23 12.79 -0.48
N ALA A 226 -10.48 12.45 0.78
CA ALA A 226 -9.88 13.13 1.94
C ALA A 226 -8.43 12.68 2.23
N PHE A 227 -7.94 11.67 1.52
CA PHE A 227 -6.58 11.13 1.68
C PHE A 227 -5.66 11.61 0.55
N GLU A 228 -4.37 11.61 0.83
CA GLU A 228 -3.32 11.89 -0.15
C GLU A 228 -2.34 10.71 -0.22
N PRO A 229 -2.10 10.09 -1.40
CA PRO A 229 -2.97 10.16 -2.58
C PRO A 229 -4.41 9.74 -2.26
N SER A 230 -5.36 10.15 -3.10
CA SER A 230 -6.75 9.75 -2.88
C SER A 230 -6.91 8.24 -3.08
N LEU A 231 -7.78 7.61 -2.28
CA LEU A 231 -8.05 6.18 -2.39
C LEU A 231 -8.67 5.84 -3.75
N ALA A 232 -9.47 6.77 -4.31
CA ALA A 232 -10.06 6.61 -5.63
C ALA A 232 -9.00 6.60 -6.75
N GLU A 233 -7.95 7.43 -6.65
CA GLU A 233 -6.83 7.40 -7.61
C GLU A 233 -6.02 6.11 -7.47
N ILE A 234 -5.80 5.63 -6.25
CA ILE A 234 -5.15 4.34 -6.00
C ILE A 234 -5.96 3.20 -6.62
N ASP A 235 -7.27 3.14 -6.35
CA ASP A 235 -8.15 2.11 -6.91
C ASP A 235 -8.15 2.18 -8.45
N ALA A 236 -8.22 3.38 -9.04
CA ALA A 236 -8.15 3.56 -10.49
C ALA A 236 -6.80 3.10 -11.06
N PHE A 237 -5.68 3.38 -10.38
CA PHE A 237 -4.34 2.92 -10.74
C PHE A 237 -4.23 1.40 -10.71
N LEU A 238 -4.70 0.76 -9.63
CA LEU A 238 -4.73 -0.70 -9.50
C LEU A 238 -5.63 -1.36 -10.54
N ASN A 239 -6.70 -0.70 -10.97
CA ASN A 239 -7.57 -1.23 -12.04
C ASN A 239 -6.85 -1.33 -13.39
N THR A 240 -5.75 -0.58 -13.59
CA THR A 240 -4.95 -0.67 -14.81
C THR A 240 -4.03 -1.88 -14.88
N LEU A 241 -3.86 -2.59 -13.77
CA LEU A 241 -2.95 -3.73 -13.65
C LEU A 241 -3.29 -4.80 -14.70
N LYS A 242 -2.33 -5.05 -15.60
CA LYS A 242 -2.38 -6.14 -16.57
C LYS A 242 -1.43 -7.24 -16.12
N ILE A 243 -2.04 -8.39 -15.84
CA ILE A 243 -1.34 -9.60 -15.40
C ILE A 243 -1.38 -10.57 -16.58
N ASN A 244 -0.23 -10.85 -17.18
CA ASN A 244 -0.18 -11.77 -18.32
C ASN A 244 -0.60 -13.16 -17.86
N GLN A 245 -1.72 -13.63 -18.38
CA GLN A 245 -2.16 -15.02 -18.23
C GLN A 245 -1.19 -15.89 -19.03
N ARG A 246 -0.67 -16.94 -18.38
CA ARG A 246 0.16 -17.94 -19.05
C ARG A 246 -0.71 -18.96 -19.77
#